data_AF-A0A7Y4U0Q4-F1
#
_entry.id   AF-A0A7Y4U0Q4-F1
#
_cell.length_a   1.000
_cell.length_b   1.000
_cell.length_c   1.000
_cell.angle_alpha   90.00
_cell.angle_beta   90.00
_cell.angle_gamma   90.00
#
_symmetry.space_group_name_H-M   'P 1'
#
loop_
_entity.id
_entity.type
_entity.pdbx_description
1 polymer ?
#
loop_
_entity_poly.entity_id
_entity_poly.type
_entity_poly.pdbx_seq_one_letter_code
_entity_poly.pdbx_strand_id
1 'polypeptide(L)' 'MSHDVVNDFLHQKRFLPREVWRLVKDRIEDSKEAFLLVEDSVQDKRYSRFLEVVRAQ' A
#
# COMPACT_ATOMS: atom_id res chain seq x y z
N MET A 1 10.75 -3.86 17.89
CA MET A 1 9.54 -3.01 17.81
C MET A 1 8.32 -3.90 17.97
N SER A 2 7.30 -3.47 18.71
CA SER A 2 6.00 -4.16 18.78
C SER A 2 5.07 -3.68 17.66
N HIS A 3 4.05 -4.49 17.34
CA HIS A 3 3.00 -4.10 16.40
C HIS A 3 2.26 -2.83 16.85
N ASP A 4 2.00 -2.68 18.15
CA ASP A 4 1.27 -1.53 18.70
C ASP A 4 2.02 -0.22 18.48
N VAL A 5 3.34 -0.21 18.69
CA VAL A 5 4.17 0.98 18.47
C VAL A 5 4.17 1.41 17.00
N VAL A 6 4.18 0.46 16.07
CA VAL A 6 4.04 0.75 14.63
C VAL A 6 2.67 1.34 14.34
N ASN A 7 1.62 0.75 14.92
CA ASN A 7 0.24 1.17 14.67
C ASN A 7 -0.02 2.58 15.22
N ASP A 8 0.44 2.89 16.43
CA ASP A 8 0.32 4.21 17.05
C ASP A 8 1.04 5.28 16.22
N PHE A 9 2.26 4.98 15.74
CA PHE A 9 3.01 5.87 14.87
C PHE A 9 2.24 6.20 13.58
N LEU A 10 1.62 5.20 12.96
CA LEU A 10 0.83 5.39 11.73
C LEU A 10 -0.47 6.16 11.97
N HIS A 11 -1.07 6.10 13.16
CA HIS A 11 -2.28 6.86 13.50
C HIS A 11 -1.99 8.32 13.85
N GLN A 12 -0.84 8.63 14.44
CA GLN A 12 -0.49 9.98 14.88
C GLN A 12 -0.19 10.96 13.74
N LYS A 13 0.11 10.46 12.54
CA LYS A 13 0.48 11.28 11.39
C LYS A 13 -0.21 10.80 10.13
N ARG A 14 -0.72 11.76 9.36
CA ARG A 14 -1.20 11.47 8.01
C ARG A 14 -0.03 11.54 7.03
N PHE A 15 0.38 10.39 6.50
CA PHE A 15 1.40 10.31 5.45
C PHE A 15 0.74 10.42 4.09
N LEU A 16 1.20 11.37 3.28
CA LEU A 16 0.73 11.53 1.92
C LEU A 16 1.50 10.58 1.00
N PRO A 17 0.87 9.99 -0.03
CA PRO A 17 1.54 9.06 -0.94
C PRO A 17 2.86 9.58 -1.52
N ARG A 18 2.94 10.87 -1.83
CA ARG A 18 4.17 11.53 -2.32
C ARG A 18 5.32 11.51 -1.30
N GLU A 19 5.02 11.56 -0.01
CA GLU A 19 6.02 11.57 1.05
C GLU A 19 6.61 10.19 1.23
N VAL A 20 5.76 9.15 1.17
CA VAL A 20 6.18 7.76 1.14
C VAL A 20 7.02 7.48 -0.10
N TRP A 21 6.55 7.90 -1.28
CA TRP A 21 7.28 7.74 -2.54
C TRP A 21 8.70 8.32 -2.47
N ARG A 22 8.85 9.53 -1.93
CA ARG A 22 10.16 10.19 -1.78
C ARG A 22 11.15 9.37 -0.95
N LEU A 23 10.68 8.57 0.01
CA LEU A 23 11.52 7.73 0.86
C LEU A 23 11.93 6.42 0.20
N VAL A 24 11.10 5.87 -0.69
CA VAL A 24 11.28 4.52 -1.23
C VAL A 24 11.79 4.48 -2.66
N LYS A 25 11.63 5.55 -3.45
CA LYS A 25 11.96 5.57 -4.89
C LYS A 25 13.38 5.11 -5.20
N ASP A 26 14.36 5.50 -4.38
CA ASP A 26 15.78 5.19 -4.62
C ASP A 26 16.15 3.77 -4.12
N ARG A 27 15.18 3.02 -3.58
CA ARG A 27 15.29 1.61 -3.21
C ARG A 27 14.65 0.67 -4.25
N ILE A 28 14.00 1.21 -5.25
CA ILE A 28 13.39 0.45 -6.34
C ILE A 28 14.44 0.28 -7.42
N GLU A 29 14.80 -0.97 -7.71
CA GLU A 29 15.71 -1.31 -8.82
C GLU A 29 14.91 -1.28 -10.13
N ASP A 30 14.88 -0.11 -10.76
CA ASP A 30 14.26 0.07 -12.07
C ASP A 30 15.26 -0.24 -13.20
N SER A 31 14.79 -0.90 -14.25
CA SER A 31 15.60 -1.31 -15.40
C SER A 31 14.73 -1.47 -16.65
N LYS A 32 15.35 -1.64 -17.82
CA LYS A 32 14.60 -1.80 -19.08
C LYS A 32 13.83 -3.13 -19.13
N GLU A 33 14.28 -4.09 -18.34
CA GLU A 33 13.74 -5.42 -18.19
C GLU A 33 12.67 -5.47 -17.09
N ALA A 34 12.48 -4.39 -16.34
CA ALA A 34 11.45 -4.28 -15.32
C ALA A 34 10.07 -4.03 -15.94
N PHE A 35 9.04 -4.44 -15.20
CA PHE A 35 7.65 -4.22 -15.57
C PHE A 35 6.90 -3.59 -14.39
N LEU A 36 6.05 -2.60 -14.68
CA LEU A 36 5.14 -2.04 -13.70
C LEU A 36 3.89 -2.93 -13.60
N LEU A 37 3.70 -3.56 -12.44
CA LEU A 37 2.45 -4.23 -12.10
C LEU A 37 1.56 -3.25 -11.36
N VAL A 38 0.41 -2.91 -11.95
CA VAL A 38 -0.60 -2.07 -11.31
C VAL A 38 -1.79 -2.96 -10.94
N GLU A 39 -2.11 -3.01 -9.65
CA GLU A 39 -3.37 -3.57 -9.18
C GLU A 39 -4.24 -2.47 -8.56
N ASP A 40 -5.51 -2.43 -8.97
CA ASP A 40 -6.54 -1.58 -8.36
C ASP A 40 -7.37 -2.35 -7.31
N SER A 41 -6.68 -3.18 -6.51
CA SER A 41 -7.33 -3.96 -5.46
C SER A 41 -7.49 -3.13 -4.18
N VAL A 42 -8.70 -3.11 -3.62
CA VAL A 42 -8.94 -2.48 -2.31
C VAL A 42 -8.37 -3.40 -1.22
N GLN A 43 -7.26 -2.97 -0.62
CA GLN A 43 -6.52 -3.72 0.41
C GLN A 43 -7.07 -3.54 1.83
N ASP A 44 -8.02 -2.62 2.01
CA ASP A 44 -8.65 -2.39 3.30
C ASP A 44 -9.60 -3.55 3.62
N LYS A 45 -9.20 -4.36 4.60
CA LYS A 45 -9.94 -5.54 5.07
C LYS A 45 -11.36 -5.23 5.55
N ARG A 46 -11.68 -3.98 5.89
CA ARG A 46 -13.05 -3.59 6.27
C ARG A 46 -14.01 -3.63 5.08
N TYR A 47 -13.49 -3.49 3.86
CA TYR A 47 -14.26 -3.51 2.62
C TYR A 47 -14.15 -4.86 1.88
N SER A 48 -13.41 -5.84 2.42
CA SER A 48 -13.15 -7.13 1.75
C SER A 48 -14.43 -7.88 1.37
N ARG A 49 -15.47 -7.78 2.22
CA ARG A 49 -16.77 -8.45 1.99
C ARG A 49 -17.55 -7.87 0.81
N PHE A 50 -17.37 -6.59 0.50
CA PHE A 50 -18.02 -5.95 -0.64
C PHE A 50 -17.30 -6.31 -1.95
N LEU A 51 -15.98 -6.50 -1.91
CA LEU A 51 -15.15 -6.86 -3.06
C LEU A 51 -15.33 -8.31 -3.51
N GLU A 52 -15.59 -9.22 -2.57
CA GLU A 52 -15.83 -10.65 -2.85
C GLU A 52 -17.03 -10.85 -3.80
N VAL A 53 -18.06 -10.00 -3.68
CA VAL A 53 -19.27 -10.05 -4.53
C VAL A 53 -18.99 -9.56 -5.96
N VAL A 54 -18.04 -8.63 -6.15
CA VAL A 54 -17.74 -8.04 -7.47
C VAL A 54 -16.74 -8.87 -8.27
N ARG A 55 -15.89 -9.67 -7.60
CA ARG A 55 -14.91 -10.57 -8.25
C ARG A 55 -15.50 -11.87 -8.81
N ALA A 56 -16.76 -12.19 -8.50
CA ALA A 56 -17.43 -13.41 -8.94
C ALA A 56 -18.28 -13.24 -10.22
N GLN A 57 -18.12 -12.13 -10.94
CA GLN A 57 -18.76 -11.85 -12.24
C GLN A 57 -17.73 -11.81 -13.37
#